data_AF-A0A6N9BWQ5-F1
#
_entry.id   AF-A0A6N9BWQ5-F1
#
_cell.length_a   1.000
_cell.length_b   1.000
_cell.length_c   1.000
_cell.angle_alpha   90.00
_cell.angle_beta   90.00
_cell.angle_gamma   90.00
#
_symmetry.space_group_name_H-M   'P 1'
#
loop_
_entity.id
_entity.type
_entity.pdbx_description
1 polymer ?
#
loop_
_entity_poly.entity_id
_entity_poly.type
_entity_poly.pdbx_seq_one_letter_code
_entity_poly.pdbx_strand_id
1 'polypeptide(L)'
;MAQSHPGSAWGRLPDAGDQGVPGQDSGLTHLRPHPRAHTAAGRARRHAGGRGLTRGNCRAPGRSGDPGVLVTETRVEIFTDGACRGNPGVGGWAAALRHGERERLVTGAAPHTTNNRMELTAAIEGLAALQGARRVRLTTDSEYVRRGVTEWIGRWKANGWKTASRTPVKNRDLWERLDRVAGLHDIEWVWVKGHSGHVDNERVDRAANAAIDDMLRKSTES
;
A
#
# COMPACT_ATOMS: atom_id res chain seq x y z
N MET A 1 58.19 -6.85 38.93
CA MET A 1 57.63 -6.45 37.62
C MET A 1 56.24 -7.03 37.55
N ALA A 2 55.24 -6.16 37.56
CA ALA A 2 53.85 -6.54 37.79
C ALA A 2 53.06 -6.63 36.49
N GLN A 3 52.08 -7.53 36.51
CA GLN A 3 50.83 -7.58 35.76
C GLN A 3 50.76 -8.42 34.47
N SER A 4 50.16 -9.60 34.67
CA SER A 4 49.25 -10.33 33.78
C SER A 4 48.27 -9.42 33.04
N HIS A 5 47.85 -9.80 31.82
CA HIS A 5 46.46 -9.83 31.31
C HIS A 5 46.42 -10.60 29.97
N PRO A 6 45.49 -11.56 29.78
CA PRO A 6 45.22 -12.22 28.50
C PRO A 6 44.21 -11.42 27.66
N GLY A 7 44.54 -11.17 26.39
CA GLY A 7 43.67 -10.49 25.42
C GLY A 7 42.56 -11.40 24.90
N SER A 8 41.34 -10.90 24.98
CA SER A 8 40.06 -11.57 24.82
C SER A 8 39.76 -12.05 23.40
N ALA A 9 39.26 -13.28 23.31
CA ALA A 9 38.47 -13.78 22.20
C ALA A 9 37.12 -13.06 22.15
N TRP A 10 36.84 -12.35 21.05
CA TRP A 10 35.48 -11.90 20.70
C TRP A 10 35.03 -12.67 19.47
N GLY A 11 34.06 -13.55 19.70
CA GLY A 11 33.37 -14.30 18.67
C GLY A 11 32.63 -13.37 17.72
N ARG A 12 32.77 -13.65 16.42
CA ARG A 12 31.87 -13.18 15.36
C ARG A 12 30.44 -13.58 15.73
N LEU A 13 29.60 -12.59 15.99
CA LEU A 13 28.14 -12.77 15.88
C LEU A 13 27.81 -12.93 14.39
N PRO A 14 27.06 -13.98 13.99
CA PRO A 14 26.60 -14.08 12.62
C PRO A 14 25.50 -13.06 12.35
N ASP A 15 25.68 -12.43 11.20
CA ASP A 15 24.81 -11.52 10.47
C ASP A 15 23.35 -12.02 10.46
N ALA A 16 22.43 -11.27 11.07
CA ALA A 16 21.00 -11.49 10.93
C ALA A 16 20.54 -10.86 9.60
N GLY A 17 21.01 -11.47 8.51
CA GLY A 17 20.64 -11.13 7.16
C GLY A 17 19.13 -11.21 6.96
N ASP A 18 18.64 -10.17 6.30
CA ASP A 18 17.35 -10.05 5.66
C ASP A 18 17.04 -11.26 4.75
N GLN A 19 16.44 -12.29 5.33
CA GLN A 19 15.83 -13.42 4.64
C GLN A 19 14.58 -13.86 5.39
N GLY A 20 13.41 -13.70 4.77
CA GLY A 20 12.20 -14.37 5.23
C GLY A 20 10.92 -13.59 4.98
N VAL A 21 10.44 -13.67 3.74
CA VAL A 21 8.99 -13.64 3.47
C VAL A 21 8.34 -14.68 4.40
N PRO A 22 7.40 -14.34 5.28
CA PRO A 22 6.86 -15.31 6.23
C PRO A 22 5.91 -16.29 5.52
N GLY A 23 6.32 -17.57 5.44
CA GLY A 23 5.44 -18.73 5.29
C GLY A 23 4.94 -19.03 3.87
N GLN A 24 5.80 -19.58 3.02
CA GLN A 24 5.37 -20.39 1.88
C GLN A 24 5.37 -21.86 2.32
N ASP A 25 4.18 -22.44 2.48
CA ASP A 25 4.01 -23.89 2.54
C ASP A 25 3.30 -24.33 1.25
N SER A 26 4.08 -24.87 0.33
CA SER A 26 3.64 -25.43 -0.96
C SER A 26 3.16 -26.86 -0.73
N GLY A 27 1.97 -27.00 -0.13
CA GLY A 27 1.27 -28.28 0.00
C GLY A 27 0.44 -28.61 -1.24
N LEU A 28 1.08 -29.21 -2.26
CA LEU A 28 0.42 -29.92 -3.36
C LEU A 28 -0.13 -31.24 -2.83
N THR A 29 -1.45 -31.33 -2.61
CA THR A 29 -2.12 -32.63 -2.49
C THR A 29 -3.32 -32.67 -3.43
N HIS A 30 -3.20 -33.54 -4.44
CA HIS A 30 -4.24 -33.96 -5.36
C HIS A 30 -5.53 -34.37 -4.63
N LEU A 31 -6.69 -33.91 -5.13
CA LEU A 31 -7.92 -34.69 -5.13
C LEU A 31 -8.86 -34.17 -6.24
N ARG A 32 -9.12 -35.04 -7.21
CA ARG A 32 -10.18 -35.01 -8.23
C ARG A 32 -10.65 -36.46 -8.39
N PRO A 33 -11.79 -36.72 -9.05
CA PRO A 33 -13.11 -36.08 -9.02
C PRO A 33 -14.18 -37.16 -8.70
N HIS A 34 -15.50 -36.86 -8.75
CA HIS A 34 -16.60 -37.79 -9.14
C HIS A 34 -18.00 -37.12 -9.06
N PRO A 35 -19.08 -37.66 -9.70
CA PRO A 35 -19.84 -36.91 -10.71
C PRO A 35 -21.38 -36.82 -10.55
N ARG A 36 -21.96 -35.96 -11.41
CA ARG A 36 -23.26 -36.02 -12.16
C ARG A 36 -24.62 -36.18 -11.44
N ALA A 37 -25.57 -35.30 -11.84
CA ALA A 37 -26.95 -35.62 -12.26
C ALA A 37 -27.75 -34.33 -12.62
N HIS A 38 -28.19 -34.14 -13.89
CA HIS A 38 -29.60 -34.15 -14.37
C HIS A 38 -30.38 -32.84 -14.06
N THR A 39 -31.20 -32.16 -14.90
CA THR A 39 -31.89 -32.43 -16.19
C THR A 39 -32.62 -31.15 -16.68
N ALA A 40 -32.90 -31.08 -18.00
CA ALA A 40 -34.08 -30.48 -18.68
C ALA A 40 -34.45 -28.98 -18.47
N ALA A 41 -34.37 -28.12 -19.50
CA ALA A 41 -35.29 -27.91 -20.64
C ALA A 41 -36.54 -27.06 -20.31
N GLY A 42 -36.75 -25.96 -21.05
CA GLY A 42 -37.97 -25.15 -20.96
C GLY A 42 -37.91 -23.84 -21.75
N ARG A 43 -38.07 -23.95 -23.08
CA ARG A 43 -38.23 -22.81 -24.01
C ARG A 43 -39.72 -22.50 -24.12
N ALA A 44 -40.15 -21.25 -23.96
CA ALA A 44 -41.48 -20.82 -24.41
C ALA A 44 -41.46 -19.39 -24.96
N ARG A 45 -42.16 -19.23 -26.08
CA ARG A 45 -42.21 -18.06 -26.96
C ARG A 45 -43.41 -17.17 -26.61
N ARG A 46 -43.22 -15.87 -26.85
CA ARG A 46 -44.11 -14.86 -27.47
C ARG A 46 -45.63 -14.97 -27.23
N HIS A 47 -46.21 -13.86 -26.75
CA HIS A 47 -47.48 -13.34 -27.27
C HIS A 47 -47.36 -11.85 -27.57
N ALA A 48 -47.96 -11.48 -28.70
CA ALA A 48 -48.07 -10.13 -29.26
C ALA A 48 -49.45 -9.52 -28.94
N GLY A 49 -49.51 -8.19 -28.94
CA GLY A 49 -50.73 -7.37 -28.88
C GLY A 49 -50.48 -6.16 -27.97
N GLY A 50 -50.78 -4.91 -28.31
CA GLY A 50 -51.50 -4.33 -29.42
C GLY A 50 -51.26 -2.82 -29.46
N ARG A 51 -51.92 -2.16 -30.41
CA ARG A 51 -51.68 -0.82 -30.95
C ARG A 51 -52.11 0.30 -30.00
N GLY A 52 -51.52 1.48 -30.17
CA GLY A 52 -52.03 2.73 -29.57
C GLY A 52 -51.17 3.94 -29.92
N LEU A 53 -51.48 4.57 -31.04
CA LEU A 53 -50.91 5.84 -31.50
C LEU A 53 -51.33 7.00 -30.58
N THR A 54 -50.39 7.82 -30.13
CA THR A 54 -50.60 9.28 -30.05
C THR A 54 -49.30 10.01 -30.40
N ARG A 55 -49.38 10.89 -31.40
CA ARG A 55 -48.33 11.84 -31.78
C ARG A 55 -48.29 12.96 -30.74
N GLY A 56 -47.35 12.87 -29.80
CA GLY A 56 -46.94 13.98 -28.95
C GLY A 56 -45.72 14.67 -29.55
N ASN A 57 -45.83 15.96 -29.81
CA ASN A 57 -44.82 16.84 -30.39
C ASN A 57 -43.58 16.97 -29.48
N CYS A 58 -42.56 16.14 -29.70
CA CYS A 58 -41.26 16.28 -29.05
C CYS A 58 -40.45 17.37 -29.77
N ARG A 59 -40.57 18.61 -29.33
CA ARG A 59 -39.56 19.64 -29.64
C ARG A 59 -38.24 19.20 -28.98
N ALA A 60 -37.28 18.81 -29.80
CA ALA A 60 -35.89 18.68 -29.38
C ALA A 60 -35.37 20.06 -28.93
N PRO A 61 -34.85 20.23 -27.70
CA PRO A 61 -33.92 21.30 -27.44
C PRO A 61 -32.55 20.91 -28.02
N GLY A 62 -31.91 21.91 -28.61
CA GLY A 62 -30.73 21.77 -29.44
C GLY A 62 -29.55 21.09 -28.75
N ARG A 63 -28.77 20.49 -29.63
CA ARG A 63 -27.35 20.19 -29.45
C ARG A 63 -26.63 21.45 -28.97
N SER A 64 -26.10 21.43 -27.76
CA SER A 64 -24.90 22.18 -27.42
C SER A 64 -23.93 21.18 -26.80
N GLY A 65 -23.03 20.65 -27.64
CA GLY A 65 -21.82 20.03 -27.14
C GLY A 65 -21.02 21.12 -26.45
N ASP A 66 -20.72 20.89 -25.19
CA ASP A 66 -19.71 21.67 -24.48
C ASP A 66 -18.37 20.98 -24.72
N PRO A 67 -17.43 21.57 -25.47
CA PRO A 67 -16.11 21.00 -25.64
C PRO A 67 -15.26 21.37 -24.42
N GLY A 68 -14.96 20.37 -23.58
CA GLY A 68 -13.81 20.45 -22.69
C GLY A 68 -14.09 20.85 -21.24
N VAL A 69 -15.16 20.35 -20.63
CA VAL A 69 -15.13 20.20 -19.17
C VAL A 69 -14.18 19.04 -18.88
N LEU A 70 -12.91 19.36 -18.61
CA LEU A 70 -11.97 18.43 -17.99
C LEU A 70 -12.63 17.96 -16.70
N VAL A 71 -13.16 16.74 -16.71
CA VAL A 71 -13.59 16.06 -15.49
C VAL A 71 -12.30 15.78 -14.73
N THR A 72 -11.82 16.75 -13.96
CA THR A 72 -10.78 16.49 -12.97
C THR A 72 -11.44 15.59 -11.94
N GLU A 73 -11.25 14.28 -12.11
CA GLU A 73 -11.54 13.29 -11.08
C GLU A 73 -11.11 13.89 -9.72
N THR A 74 -12.05 13.97 -8.77
CA THR A 74 -11.85 14.51 -7.41
C THR A 74 -11.00 13.58 -6.55
N ARG A 75 -9.99 12.98 -7.16
CA ARG A 75 -9.19 11.90 -6.64
C ARG A 75 -7.88 12.48 -6.13
N VAL A 76 -7.51 12.06 -4.93
CA VAL A 76 -6.21 12.40 -4.36
C VAL A 76 -5.19 11.39 -4.86
N GLU A 77 -4.05 11.86 -5.35
CA GLU A 77 -2.90 11.00 -5.61
C GLU A 77 -1.91 11.10 -4.45
N ILE A 78 -1.42 9.96 -4.01
CA ILE A 78 -0.41 9.85 -2.97
C ILE A 78 0.75 9.02 -3.53
N PHE A 79 1.96 9.54 -3.40
CA PHE A 79 3.20 8.81 -3.68
C PHE A 79 3.93 8.63 -2.38
N THR A 80 4.46 7.44 -2.12
CA THR A 80 5.05 7.11 -0.82
C THR A 80 6.33 6.31 -0.99
N ASP A 81 7.33 6.66 -0.19
CA ASP A 81 8.59 5.93 -0.13
C ASP A 81 9.20 5.99 1.27
N GLY A 82 10.03 5.00 1.59
CA GLY A 82 10.72 4.84 2.86
C GLY A 82 12.15 4.35 2.64
N ALA A 83 13.08 4.98 3.34
CA ALA A 83 14.51 4.68 3.26
C ALA A 83 15.09 4.41 4.65
N CYS A 84 16.13 3.58 4.72
CA CYS A 84 16.84 3.30 5.97
C CYS A 84 18.36 3.22 5.74
N ARG A 85 19.14 3.93 6.55
CA ARG A 85 20.61 3.85 6.57
C ARG A 85 21.03 2.81 7.61
N GLY A 86 21.30 1.60 7.12
CA GLY A 86 21.45 0.39 7.96
C GLY A 86 20.08 -0.24 8.25
N ASN A 87 20.03 -1.57 8.41
CA ASN A 87 18.78 -2.30 8.60
C ASN A 87 18.92 -3.36 9.73
N PRO A 88 18.57 -3.04 10.99
CA PRO A 88 17.97 -1.79 11.45
C PRO A 88 18.95 -0.62 11.56
N GLY A 89 18.45 0.60 11.47
CA GLY A 89 19.24 1.84 11.48
C GLY A 89 18.38 3.10 11.52
N VAL A 90 18.99 4.25 11.24
CA VAL A 90 18.24 5.51 11.12
C VAL A 90 17.45 5.48 9.81
N GLY A 91 16.14 5.69 9.87
CA GLY A 91 15.27 5.65 8.70
C GLY A 91 14.41 6.89 8.56
N GLY A 92 13.95 7.12 7.34
CA GLY A 92 13.11 8.23 6.95
C GLY A 92 12.01 7.77 6.03
N TRP A 93 10.92 8.51 6.02
CA TRP A 93 9.76 8.24 5.18
C TRP A 93 9.23 9.56 4.61
N ALA A 94 8.58 9.46 3.45
CA ALA A 94 7.93 10.60 2.82
C ALA A 94 6.65 10.17 2.10
N ALA A 95 5.67 11.06 2.12
CA ALA A 95 4.49 10.96 1.27
C ALA A 95 4.18 12.31 0.61
N ALA A 96 4.04 12.29 -0.71
CA ALA A 96 3.61 13.43 -1.51
C ALA A 96 2.13 13.25 -1.86
N LEU A 97 1.29 14.19 -1.45
CA LEU A 97 -0.14 14.22 -1.70
C LEU A 97 -0.46 15.28 -2.75
N ARG A 98 -1.26 14.94 -3.76
CA ARG A 98 -1.71 15.84 -4.83
C ARG A 98 -3.22 15.77 -4.99
N HIS A 99 -3.85 16.94 -5.06
CA HIS A 99 -5.28 17.08 -5.33
C HIS A 99 -5.53 18.33 -6.19
N GLY A 100 -5.78 18.12 -7.48
CA GLY A 100 -5.78 19.20 -8.47
C GLY A 100 -4.40 19.87 -8.52
N GLU A 101 -4.37 21.20 -8.42
CA GLU A 101 -3.14 22.01 -8.41
C GLU A 101 -2.46 22.07 -7.04
N ARG A 102 -3.09 21.51 -5.99
CA ARG A 102 -2.54 21.56 -4.63
C ARG A 102 -1.67 20.35 -4.38
N GLU A 103 -0.47 20.62 -3.88
CA GLU A 103 0.46 19.60 -3.44
C GLU A 103 0.84 19.81 -1.97
N ARG A 104 1.07 18.69 -1.28
CA ARG A 104 1.57 18.67 0.09
C ARG A 104 2.57 17.54 0.23
N LEU A 105 3.75 17.85 0.74
CA LEU A 105 4.75 16.85 1.12
C LEU A 105 4.72 16.70 2.64
N VAL A 106 4.66 15.46 3.12
CA VAL A 106 4.83 15.11 4.53
C VAL A 106 6.00 14.15 4.66
N THR A 107 6.82 14.36 5.69
CA THR A 107 8.03 13.57 5.94
C THR A 107 8.20 13.31 7.42
N GLY A 108 9.01 12.31 7.74
CA GLY A 108 9.46 12.06 9.10
C GLY A 108 10.65 11.10 9.11
N ALA A 109 11.27 10.97 10.27
CA ALA A 109 12.40 10.07 10.48
C ALA A 109 12.33 9.41 11.85
N ALA A 110 13.04 8.29 12.00
CA ALA A 110 13.17 7.54 13.23
C ALA A 110 14.62 7.09 13.43
N PRO A 111 15.19 7.21 14.65
CA PRO A 111 16.61 6.92 14.90
C PRO A 111 16.94 5.42 14.84
N HIS A 112 15.94 4.55 15.06
CA HIS A 112 16.13 3.10 15.01
C HIS A 112 14.88 2.42 14.44
N THR A 113 14.96 2.01 13.19
CA THR A 113 13.86 1.43 12.41
C THR A 113 14.40 0.52 11.32
N THR A 114 13.51 -0.01 10.46
CA THR A 114 13.86 -0.80 9.28
C THR A 114 13.23 -0.20 8.03
N ASN A 115 13.69 -0.60 6.85
CA ASN A 115 13.15 -0.13 5.58
C ASN A 115 11.64 -0.38 5.47
N ASN A 116 11.23 -1.64 5.70
CA ASN A 116 9.82 -2.06 5.65
C ASN A 116 8.92 -1.27 6.61
N ARG A 117 9.44 -0.85 7.77
CA ARG A 117 8.69 0.00 8.71
C ARG A 117 8.52 1.40 8.15
N MET A 118 9.55 1.98 7.54
CA MET A 118 9.47 3.31 6.94
C MET A 118 8.54 3.34 5.72
N GLU A 119 8.56 2.32 4.87
CA GLU A 119 7.62 2.19 3.76
C GLU A 119 6.16 2.12 4.25
N LEU A 120 5.90 1.33 5.30
CA LEU A 120 4.57 1.28 5.93
C LEU A 120 4.17 2.62 6.55
N THR A 121 5.07 3.26 7.28
CA THR A 121 4.83 4.57 7.89
C THR A 121 4.52 5.62 6.83
N ALA A 122 5.21 5.61 5.69
CA ALA A 122 4.93 6.51 4.58
C ALA A 122 3.47 6.39 4.08
N ALA A 123 3.00 5.16 3.86
CA ALA A 123 1.63 4.89 3.46
C ALA A 123 0.61 5.33 4.53
N ILE A 124 0.88 5.02 5.79
CA ILE A 124 0.00 5.37 6.92
C ILE A 124 -0.14 6.88 7.06
N GLU A 125 0.98 7.61 7.11
CA GLU A 125 0.97 9.05 7.36
C GLU A 125 0.47 9.83 6.14
N GLY A 126 0.72 9.32 4.92
CA GLY A 126 0.12 9.85 3.70
C GLY A 126 -1.41 9.77 3.73
N LEU A 127 -1.98 8.63 4.12
CA LEU A 127 -3.43 8.48 4.27
C LEU A 127 -3.98 9.30 5.44
N ALA A 128 -3.30 9.27 6.60
CA ALA A 128 -3.74 9.99 7.79
C ALA A 128 -3.71 11.53 7.64
N ALA A 129 -2.91 12.06 6.70
CA ALA A 129 -2.87 13.48 6.40
C ALA A 129 -4.13 13.98 5.64
N LEU A 130 -4.99 13.08 5.15
CA LEU A 130 -6.22 13.42 4.46
C LEU A 130 -7.35 13.80 5.41
N GLN A 131 -8.14 14.79 4.99
CA GLN A 131 -9.34 15.21 5.72
C GLN A 131 -10.60 14.58 5.09
N GLY A 132 -11.29 13.79 5.90
CA GLY A 132 -12.52 13.09 5.52
C GLY A 132 -12.29 11.89 4.60
N ALA A 133 -13.36 11.15 4.30
CA ALA A 133 -13.31 10.05 3.34
C ALA A 133 -13.02 10.58 1.93
N ARG A 134 -12.10 9.93 1.21
CA ARG A 134 -11.61 10.35 -0.11
C ARG A 134 -11.42 9.15 -1.02
N ARG A 135 -11.51 9.37 -2.33
CA ARG A 135 -10.98 8.43 -3.32
C ARG A 135 -9.49 8.72 -3.53
N VAL A 136 -8.67 7.69 -3.41
CA VAL A 136 -7.21 7.81 -3.36
C VAL A 136 -6.55 6.90 -4.39
N ARG A 137 -5.52 7.41 -5.07
CA ARG A 137 -4.52 6.61 -5.81
C ARG A 137 -3.25 6.59 -5.00
N LEU A 138 -2.93 5.48 -4.35
CA LEU A 138 -1.68 5.37 -3.59
C LEU A 138 -0.67 4.60 -4.43
N THR A 139 0.40 5.28 -4.82
CA THR A 139 1.52 4.74 -5.58
C THR A 139 2.71 4.48 -4.66
N THR A 140 3.21 3.25 -4.66
CA THR A 140 4.40 2.83 -3.91
C THR A 140 5.22 1.87 -4.75
N ASP A 141 6.54 1.84 -4.54
CA ASP A 141 7.44 0.85 -5.11
C ASP A 141 7.75 -0.32 -4.16
N SER A 142 7.32 -0.23 -2.91
CA SER A 142 7.46 -1.30 -1.92
C SER A 142 6.64 -2.52 -2.31
N GLU A 143 7.34 -3.61 -2.63
CA GLU A 143 6.71 -4.91 -2.77
C GLU A 143 6.14 -5.42 -1.43
N TYR A 144 6.74 -5.03 -0.30
CA TYR A 144 6.28 -5.41 1.03
C TYR A 144 4.89 -4.82 1.32
N VAL A 145 4.69 -3.52 1.04
CA VAL A 145 3.39 -2.86 1.18
C VAL A 145 2.39 -3.46 0.19
N ARG A 146 2.75 -3.57 -1.10
CA ARG A 146 1.91 -4.14 -2.15
C ARG A 146 1.34 -5.50 -1.75
N ARG A 147 2.23 -6.45 -1.42
CA ARG A 147 1.80 -7.82 -1.08
C ARG A 147 1.03 -7.87 0.23
N GLY A 148 1.40 -7.04 1.20
CA GLY A 148 0.68 -7.03 2.47
C GLY A 148 -0.76 -6.53 2.35
N VAL A 149 -1.01 -5.49 1.55
CA VAL A 149 -2.38 -5.01 1.32
C VAL A 149 -3.20 -5.96 0.43
N THR A 150 -2.59 -6.59 -0.58
CA THR A 150 -3.34 -7.44 -1.52
C THR A 150 -3.51 -8.89 -1.06
N GLU A 151 -2.53 -9.46 -0.36
CA GLU A 151 -2.48 -10.90 -0.06
C GLU A 151 -2.63 -11.21 1.43
N TRP A 152 -2.08 -10.39 2.32
CA TRP A 152 -1.82 -10.80 3.70
C TRP A 152 -2.81 -10.25 4.71
N ILE A 153 -3.15 -8.96 4.63
CA ILE A 153 -3.92 -8.26 5.67
C ILE A 153 -5.27 -8.91 5.94
N GLY A 154 -5.98 -9.35 4.89
CA GLY A 154 -7.25 -10.05 5.02
C GLY A 154 -7.13 -11.39 5.76
N ARG A 155 -6.07 -12.17 5.46
CA ARG A 155 -5.80 -13.45 6.14
C ARG A 155 -5.37 -13.23 7.59
N TRP A 156 -4.53 -12.22 7.84
CA TRP A 156 -4.09 -11.90 9.19
C TRP A 156 -5.25 -11.45 10.07
N LYS A 157 -6.15 -10.60 9.57
CA LYS A 157 -7.36 -10.20 10.30
C LYS A 157 -8.23 -11.40 10.66
N ALA A 158 -8.48 -12.30 9.72
CA ALA A 158 -9.24 -13.52 9.96
C ALA A 158 -8.57 -14.45 11.00
N ASN A 159 -7.24 -14.48 11.04
CA ASN A 159 -6.46 -15.30 11.97
C ASN A 159 -6.05 -14.58 13.26
N GLY A 160 -6.66 -13.43 13.59
CA GLY A 160 -6.37 -12.68 14.81
C GLY A 160 -4.94 -12.14 14.89
N TRP A 161 -4.41 -11.66 13.76
CA TRP A 161 -3.07 -11.10 13.59
C TRP A 161 -1.93 -12.08 13.89
N LYS A 162 -2.10 -13.33 13.49
CA LYS A 162 -1.11 -14.40 13.59
C LYS A 162 -0.76 -14.97 12.22
N THR A 163 0.47 -15.42 12.07
CA THR A 163 0.95 -16.16 10.90
C THR A 163 0.45 -17.60 10.92
N ALA A 164 0.69 -18.35 9.83
CA ALA A 164 0.39 -19.79 9.76
C ALA A 164 1.09 -20.58 10.87
N SER A 165 2.30 -20.16 11.27
CA SER A 165 3.06 -20.73 12.39
C SER A 165 2.56 -20.29 13.77
N ARG A 166 1.38 -19.64 13.85
CA ARG A 166 0.77 -19.11 15.09
C ARG A 166 1.59 -18.06 15.83
N THR A 167 2.61 -17.50 15.19
CA THR A 167 3.40 -16.40 15.74
C THR A 167 2.74 -15.05 15.42
N PRO A 168 2.95 -14.01 16.25
CA PRO A 168 2.50 -12.66 15.92
C PRO A 168 3.08 -12.19 14.58
N VAL A 169 2.26 -11.48 13.80
CA VAL A 169 2.70 -10.88 12.53
C VAL A 169 3.77 -9.82 12.81
N LYS A 170 4.85 -9.80 12.02
CA LYS A 170 5.88 -8.75 12.09
C LYS A 170 5.27 -7.40 11.72
N ASN A 171 5.66 -6.34 12.42
CA ASN A 171 5.11 -4.98 12.23
C ASN A 171 3.58 -4.90 12.39
N ARG A 172 2.99 -5.77 13.22
CA ARG A 172 1.54 -5.79 13.48
C ARG A 172 0.99 -4.42 13.86
N ASP A 173 1.75 -3.66 14.67
CA ASP A 173 1.42 -2.30 15.09
C ASP A 173 1.14 -1.36 13.91
N LEU A 174 2.00 -1.41 12.88
CA LEU A 174 1.85 -0.60 11.69
C LEU A 174 0.76 -1.14 10.77
N TRP A 175 0.65 -2.46 10.60
CA TRP A 175 -0.41 -3.04 9.77
C TRP A 175 -1.80 -2.78 10.31
N GLU A 176 -2.01 -2.88 11.62
CA GLU A 176 -3.28 -2.53 12.25
C GLU A 176 -3.59 -1.05 12.07
N ARG A 177 -2.58 -0.17 12.18
CA ARG A 177 -2.77 1.26 11.93
C ARG A 177 -3.11 1.54 10.47
N LEU A 178 -2.43 0.88 9.53
CA LEU A 178 -2.69 0.98 8.10
C LEU A 178 -4.11 0.53 7.76
N ASP A 179 -4.56 -0.62 8.27
CA ASP A 179 -5.92 -1.13 8.06
C ASP A 179 -6.99 -0.12 8.52
N ARG A 180 -6.78 0.48 9.71
CA ARG A 180 -7.71 1.49 10.25
C ARG A 180 -7.80 2.73 9.37
N VAL A 181 -6.66 3.30 8.97
CA VAL A 181 -6.67 4.53 8.14
C VAL A 181 -7.14 4.22 6.72
N ALA A 182 -6.74 3.07 6.16
CA ALA A 182 -7.14 2.64 4.83
C ALA A 182 -8.65 2.42 4.73
N GLY A 183 -9.27 1.88 5.79
CA GLY A 183 -10.72 1.68 5.85
C GLY A 183 -11.57 2.97 5.83
N LEU A 184 -10.96 4.15 5.99
CA LEU A 184 -11.65 5.44 5.89
C LEU A 184 -11.77 5.95 4.44
N HIS A 185 -11.05 5.36 3.49
CA HIS A 185 -10.91 5.87 2.13
C HIS A 185 -11.22 4.78 1.08
N ASP A 186 -11.61 5.21 -0.13
CA ASP A 186 -11.70 4.36 -1.31
C ASP A 186 -10.33 4.37 -2.02
N ILE A 187 -9.49 3.37 -1.74
CA ILE A 187 -8.09 3.35 -2.17
C ILE A 187 -7.90 2.37 -3.32
N GLU A 188 -7.39 2.86 -4.45
CA GLU A 188 -6.71 2.01 -5.43
C GLU A 188 -5.21 2.08 -5.21
N TRP A 189 -4.63 0.90 -5.02
CA TRP A 189 -3.22 0.67 -4.81
C TRP A 189 -2.54 0.47 -6.15
N VAL A 190 -1.54 1.31 -6.43
CA VAL A 190 -0.72 1.24 -7.63
C VAL A 190 0.68 0.88 -7.20
N TRP A 191 1.21 -0.19 -7.77
CA TRP A 191 2.60 -0.54 -7.59
C TRP A 191 3.40 -0.15 -8.83
N VAL A 192 4.50 0.54 -8.60
CA VAL A 192 5.48 0.86 -9.63
C VAL A 192 6.78 0.16 -9.31
N LYS A 193 7.57 -0.17 -10.33
CA LYS A 193 8.90 -0.72 -10.08
C LYS A 193 9.82 0.41 -9.62
N GLY A 194 10.56 0.21 -8.53
CA GLY A 194 11.60 1.14 -8.10
C GLY A 194 12.58 1.45 -9.24
N HIS A 195 13.04 2.70 -9.32
CA HIS A 195 13.96 3.23 -10.34
C HIS A 195 13.42 3.24 -11.79
N SER A 196 12.10 3.28 -11.96
CA SER A 196 11.46 3.39 -13.28
C SER A 196 11.40 4.80 -13.86
N GLY A 197 12.07 5.79 -13.23
CA GLY A 197 12.07 7.18 -13.68
C GLY A 197 10.77 7.93 -13.39
N HIS A 198 9.97 7.45 -12.42
CA HIS A 198 8.79 8.18 -11.97
C HIS A 198 9.20 9.37 -11.11
N VAL A 199 9.04 10.58 -11.65
CA VAL A 199 9.42 11.86 -11.03
C VAL A 199 8.89 11.99 -9.60
N ASP A 200 7.64 11.59 -9.36
CA ASP A 200 7.02 11.68 -8.04
C ASP A 200 7.62 10.67 -7.05
N ASN A 201 8.02 9.47 -7.51
CA ASN A 201 8.70 8.48 -6.67
C ASN A 201 10.10 8.96 -6.29
N GLU A 202 10.86 9.48 -7.25
CA GLU A 202 12.18 10.05 -6.96
C GLU A 202 12.10 11.27 -6.03
N ARG A 203 11.00 12.03 -6.10
CA ARG A 203 10.77 13.15 -5.19
C ARG A 203 10.57 12.67 -3.75
N VAL A 204 9.80 11.61 -3.53
CA VAL A 204 9.59 11.07 -2.19
C VAL A 204 10.82 10.33 -1.66
N ASP A 205 11.59 9.63 -2.50
CA ASP A 205 12.88 9.04 -2.14
C ASP A 205 13.86 10.11 -1.61
N ARG A 206 14.03 11.20 -2.38
CA ARG A 206 14.88 12.33 -1.95
C ARG A 206 14.39 12.95 -0.65
N ALA A 207 13.07 13.08 -0.49
CA ALA A 207 12.48 13.64 0.72
C ALA A 207 12.68 12.73 1.95
N ALA A 208 12.59 11.41 1.79
CA ALA A 208 12.84 10.45 2.85
C ALA A 208 14.32 10.49 3.30
N ASN A 209 15.25 10.52 2.34
CA ASN A 209 16.68 10.66 2.63
C ASN A 209 17.01 12.00 3.30
N ALA A 210 16.40 13.10 2.84
CA ALA A 210 16.58 14.41 3.45
C ALA A 210 16.07 14.44 4.91
N ALA A 211 14.99 13.71 5.23
CA ALA A 211 14.49 13.59 6.60
C ALA A 211 15.49 12.85 7.51
N ILE A 212 16.18 11.84 6.99
CA ILE A 212 17.28 11.15 7.71
C ILE A 212 18.42 12.12 7.99
N ASP A 213 18.84 12.89 6.99
CA ASP A 213 19.93 13.87 7.12
C ASP A 213 19.61 14.96 8.16
N ASP A 214 18.39 15.49 8.13
CA ASP A 214 17.93 16.49 9.09
C ASP A 214 17.92 15.94 10.53
N MET A 215 17.46 14.70 10.72
CA MET A 215 17.49 14.04 12.03
C MET A 215 18.92 13.85 12.53
N LEU A 216 19.83 13.37 11.67
CA LEU A 216 21.22 13.17 12.04
C LEU A 216 21.90 14.48 12.42
N ARG A 217 21.66 15.55 11.67
CA ARG A 217 22.20 16.89 11.98
C ARG A 217 21.74 17.38 13.35
N LYS A 218 20.43 17.27 13.64
CA LYS A 218 19.86 17.65 14.95
C LYS A 218 20.45 16.84 16.11
N SER A 219 20.74 15.55 15.88
CA SER A 219 21.35 14.68 16.90
C SER A 219 22.80 15.04 17.22
N THR A 220 23.53 15.62 16.27
CA THR A 220 24.92 16.06 16.48
C THR A 220 25.03 17.44 17.14
N GLU A 221 23.96 18.23 17.11
CA GLU A 221 23.90 19.59 17.65
C GLU A 221 23.31 19.67 19.07
N SER A 222 22.78 18.55 19.60
CA SER A 222 22.16 18.45 20.94
C SER A 222 23.08 17.75 21.93
#